data_AF-W1XNN9-F1
#
_entry.id   AF-W1XNN9-F1
#
_cell.length_a   1.000
_cell.length_b   1.000
_cell.length_c   1.000
_cell.angle_alpha   90.00
_cell.angle_beta   90.00
_cell.angle_gamma   90.00
#
_symmetry.space_group_name_H-M   'P 1'
#
loop_
_entity.id
_entity.type
_entity.pdbx_description
1 polymer ?
#
loop_
_entity_poly.entity_id
_entity_poly.type
_entity_poly.pdbx_seq_one_letter_code
_entity_poly.pdbx_strand_id
1 'polypeptide(L)'
;MEIIHNAWTHGMNSLMRDASAFDFEENIRLTKEAVDFFHPLGIPVEAELGHVGNETVYEEALAGYHYTDPDQAAEFVERTGCDSLAVAIGNQHGVYTSEPQLNFEVVKRVRDAVSVPLVLHGASGI
;
A
#
# COMPACT_ATOMS: atom_id res chain seq x y z
N MET A 1 8.54 -8.44 -10.18
CA MET A 1 9.14 -7.70 -11.31
C MET A 1 8.44 -7.91 -12.65
N GLU A 2 8.16 -9.12 -13.11
CA GLU A 2 7.61 -9.38 -14.46
C GLU A 2 6.38 -8.52 -14.81
N ILE A 3 5.36 -8.50 -13.94
CA ILE A 3 4.10 -7.75 -14.19
C ILE A 3 4.35 -6.24 -14.33
N ILE A 4 5.10 -5.64 -13.40
CA ILE A 4 5.35 -4.20 -13.40
C ILE A 4 6.32 -3.78 -14.52
N HIS A 5 7.24 -4.67 -14.93
CA HIS A 5 8.06 -4.47 -16.12
C HIS A 5 7.20 -4.48 -17.38
N ASN A 6 6.25 -5.42 -17.49
CA ASN A 6 5.31 -5.47 -18.59
C ASN A 6 4.42 -4.21 -18.65
N ALA A 7 3.96 -3.70 -17.52
CA ALA A 7 3.21 -2.45 -17.45
C ALA A 7 4.04 -1.27 -17.98
N TRP A 8 5.30 -1.15 -17.56
CA TRP A 8 6.21 -0.11 -18.04
C TRP A 8 6.48 -0.21 -19.55
N THR A 9 6.75 -1.41 -20.09
CA THR A 9 6.99 -1.59 -21.53
C THR A 9 5.76 -1.25 -22.38
N HIS A 10 4.57 -1.28 -21.78
CA HIS A 10 3.30 -0.85 -22.39
C HIS A 10 2.96 0.62 -22.13
N GLY A 11 3.91 1.42 -21.64
CA GLY A 11 3.80 2.87 -21.56
C GLY A 11 3.17 3.40 -20.27
N MET A 12 3.02 2.58 -19.24
CA MET A 12 2.59 3.07 -17.92
C MET A 12 3.66 3.99 -17.33
N ASN A 13 3.22 5.11 -16.78
CA ASN A 13 4.07 6.17 -16.24
C ASN A 13 4.08 6.24 -14.70
N SER A 14 3.44 5.27 -14.05
CA SER A 14 3.47 5.01 -12.61
C SER A 14 3.22 3.52 -12.40
N LEU A 15 3.86 2.93 -11.41
CA LEU A 15 3.77 1.50 -11.12
C LEU A 15 3.46 1.31 -9.64
N MET A 16 2.82 0.19 -9.31
CA MET A 16 2.66 -0.23 -7.92
C MET A 16 3.32 -1.59 -7.71
N ARG A 17 4.08 -1.72 -6.62
CA ARG A 17 4.53 -3.01 -6.11
C ARG A 17 3.75 -3.35 -4.84
N ASP A 18 2.67 -4.11 -5.00
CA ASP A 18 2.01 -4.74 -3.85
C ASP A 18 2.79 -6.00 -3.44
N ALA A 19 3.38 -5.93 -2.25
CA ALA A 19 3.99 -7.05 -1.56
C ALA A 19 3.49 -7.11 -0.10
N SER A 20 2.30 -6.55 0.17
CA SER A 20 1.68 -6.48 1.51
C SER A 20 1.40 -7.85 2.14
N ALA A 21 1.23 -8.89 1.31
CA ALA A 21 1.02 -10.26 1.76
C ALA A 21 2.30 -10.96 2.24
N PHE A 22 3.48 -10.37 2.00
CA PHE A 22 4.76 -10.87 2.52
C PHE A 22 5.05 -10.29 3.91
N ASP A 23 6.01 -10.89 4.61
CA ASP A 23 6.52 -10.27 5.84
C ASP A 23 7.20 -8.93 5.55
N PHE A 24 7.39 -8.12 6.60
CA PHE A 24 7.87 -6.76 6.50
C PHE A 24 9.21 -6.64 5.75
N GLU A 25 10.16 -7.54 6.03
CA GLU A 25 11.49 -7.50 5.42
C GLU A 25 11.45 -7.90 3.95
N GLU A 26 10.66 -8.90 3.59
CA GLU A 26 10.49 -9.31 2.21
C GLU A 26 9.70 -8.26 1.40
N ASN A 27 8.70 -7.61 2.00
CA ASN A 27 8.00 -6.48 1.39
C ASN A 27 8.98 -5.32 1.10
N ILE A 28 9.83 -4.96 2.07
CA ILE A 28 10.88 -3.95 1.86
C ILE A 28 11.80 -4.37 0.71
N ARG A 29 12.30 -5.60 0.72
CA ARG A 29 13.23 -6.11 -0.29
C ARG A 29 12.62 -6.03 -1.70
N LEU A 30 11.39 -6.52 -1.86
CA LEU A 30 10.70 -6.57 -3.14
C LEU A 30 10.29 -5.18 -3.66
N THR A 31 9.89 -4.29 -2.76
CA THR A 31 9.53 -2.91 -3.11
C THR A 31 10.77 -2.11 -3.48
N LYS A 32 11.86 -2.24 -2.70
CA LYS A 32 13.15 -1.62 -3.02
C LYS A 32 13.69 -2.09 -4.36
N GLU A 33 13.58 -3.39 -4.68
CA GLU A 33 13.97 -3.93 -5.98
C GLU A 33 13.23 -3.23 -7.15
N ALA A 34 11.94 -2.95 -6.98
CA ALA A 34 11.16 -2.20 -7.98
C ALA A 34 11.62 -0.74 -8.05
N VAL A 35 11.73 -0.06 -6.91
CA VAL A 35 12.19 1.33 -6.81
C VAL A 35 13.56 1.51 -7.47
N ASP A 36 14.56 0.71 -7.09
CA ASP A 36 15.93 0.80 -7.61
C ASP A 36 15.99 0.60 -9.13
N PHE A 37 15.08 -0.19 -9.70
CA PHE A 37 14.99 -0.41 -11.14
C PHE A 37 14.30 0.73 -11.90
N PHE A 38 13.18 1.24 -11.37
CA PHE A 38 12.30 2.16 -12.10
C PHE A 38 12.61 3.65 -11.87
N HIS A 39 13.20 4.00 -10.72
CA HIS A 39 13.58 5.39 -10.42
C HIS A 39 14.58 5.99 -11.42
N PRO A 40 15.65 5.29 -11.88
CA PRO A 40 16.54 5.81 -12.91
C PRO A 40 15.86 6.08 -14.25
N LEU A 41 14.68 5.48 -14.47
CA LEU A 41 13.85 5.66 -15.66
C LEU A 41 12.81 6.77 -15.49
N GLY A 42 12.79 7.45 -14.34
CA GLY A 42 11.83 8.50 -14.01
C GLY A 42 10.41 7.99 -13.75
N ILE A 43 10.26 6.71 -13.40
CA ILE A 43 8.96 6.08 -13.14
C ILE A 43 8.77 5.96 -11.62
N PRO A 44 7.76 6.63 -11.03
CA PRO A 44 7.44 6.51 -9.62
C PRO A 44 6.84 5.13 -9.30
N VAL A 45 7.05 4.69 -8.05
CA VAL A 45 6.58 3.41 -7.53
C VAL A 45 5.74 3.63 -6.27
N GLU A 46 4.47 3.27 -6.34
CA GLU A 46 3.58 3.10 -5.19
C GLU A 46 3.86 1.76 -4.50
N ALA A 47 3.75 1.73 -3.18
CA ALA A 47 3.84 0.53 -2.37
C ALA A 47 2.67 0.42 -1.39
N GLU A 48 2.45 -0.76 -0.82
CA GLU A 48 1.41 -1.00 0.20
C GLU A 48 2.04 -1.54 1.50
N LEU A 49 1.65 -0.95 2.63
CA LEU A 49 2.01 -1.41 3.96
C LEU A 49 0.77 -1.57 4.84
N GLY A 50 0.66 -2.72 5.49
CA GLY A 50 -0.63 -3.26 5.90
C GLY A 50 -1.24 -4.02 4.73
N HIS A 51 -2.34 -4.74 4.96
CA HIS A 51 -2.96 -5.55 3.90
C HIS A 51 -4.43 -5.17 3.75
N VAL A 52 -4.76 -4.58 2.59
CA VAL A 52 -6.15 -4.33 2.20
C VAL A 52 -6.71 -5.62 1.61
N GLY A 53 -7.48 -6.34 2.42
CA GLY A 53 -8.03 -7.65 2.05
C GLY A 53 -8.85 -7.65 0.75
N ASN A 54 -8.94 -8.82 0.12
CA ASN A 54 -9.79 -9.06 -1.05
C ASN A 54 -11.28 -8.94 -0.71
N GLU A 55 -12.12 -8.89 -1.75
CA GLU A 55 -13.58 -8.88 -1.60
C GLU A 55 -14.07 -10.09 -0.79
N THR A 56 -14.68 -9.80 0.36
CA THR A 56 -15.31 -10.77 1.26
C THR A 56 -16.38 -10.07 2.11
N VAL A 57 -17.04 -10.81 3.00
CA VAL A 57 -17.92 -10.26 4.04
C VAL A 57 -17.09 -9.32 4.92
N TYR A 58 -17.47 -8.05 5.00
CA TYR A 58 -16.65 -7.01 5.62
C TYR A 58 -16.29 -7.30 7.07
N GLU A 59 -17.22 -7.85 7.85
CA GLU A 59 -17.00 -8.23 9.24
C GLU A 59 -15.93 -9.31 9.39
N GLU A 60 -15.83 -10.23 8.42
CA GLU A 60 -14.79 -11.28 8.39
C GLU A 60 -13.43 -10.68 8.06
N ALA A 61 -13.38 -9.73 7.12
CA ALA A 61 -12.16 -8.97 6.82
C ALA A 61 -11.68 -8.18 8.04
N LEU A 62 -12.61 -7.59 8.81
CA LEU A 62 -12.27 -6.77 9.98
C LEU A 62 -11.67 -7.59 11.13
N ALA A 63 -12.13 -8.83 11.31
CA ALA A 63 -11.72 -9.69 12.43
C ALA A 63 -10.21 -10.03 12.44
N GLY A 64 -9.58 -10.05 11.26
CA GLY A 64 -8.14 -10.27 11.08
C GLY A 64 -7.40 -9.02 10.60
N TYR A 65 -8.00 -7.84 10.68
CA TYR A 65 -7.47 -6.63 10.06
C TYR A 65 -6.28 -6.08 10.84
N HIS A 66 -5.21 -5.78 10.11
CA HIS A 66 -4.02 -5.13 10.66
C HIS A 66 -3.92 -3.72 10.08
N TYR A 67 -4.17 -2.73 10.95
CA TYR A 67 -3.93 -1.33 10.61
C TYR A 67 -2.46 -1.09 10.34
N THR A 68 -2.15 -0.18 9.41
CA THR A 68 -0.77 0.25 9.19
C THR A 68 -0.20 0.89 10.45
N ASP A 69 0.96 0.39 10.89
CA ASP A 69 1.70 0.99 12.00
C ASP A 69 2.50 2.22 11.51
N PRO A 70 2.38 3.39 12.16
CA PRO A 70 3.09 4.60 11.75
C PRO A 70 4.62 4.51 11.79
N ASP A 71 5.18 3.81 12.77
CA ASP A 71 6.63 3.66 12.92
C ASP A 71 7.17 2.73 11.83
N GLN A 72 6.44 1.63 11.54
CA GLN A 72 6.75 0.78 10.40
C GLN A 72 6.59 1.52 9.06
N ALA A 73 5.61 2.40 8.92
CA ALA A 73 5.43 3.19 7.70
C ALA A 73 6.61 4.14 7.45
N ALA A 74 7.12 4.81 8.48
CA ALA A 74 8.31 5.62 8.40
C ALA A 74 9.54 4.81 7.96
N GLU A 75 9.80 3.69 8.64
CA GLU A 75 10.90 2.80 8.30
C GLU A 75 10.77 2.24 6.86
N PHE A 76 9.57 1.83 6.48
CA PHE A 76 9.30 1.26 5.17
C PHE A 76 9.56 2.27 4.05
N VAL A 77 9.06 3.51 4.19
CA VAL A 77 9.30 4.58 3.22
C VAL A 77 10.79 4.92 3.14
N GLU A 78 11.48 5.04 4.27
CA GLU A 78 12.92 5.31 4.30
C GLU A 78 13.73 4.21 3.59
N ARG A 79 13.44 2.94 3.90
CA ARG A 79 14.22 1.81 3.40
C ARG A 79 13.90 1.45 1.95
N THR A 80 12.66 1.66 1.50
CA THR A 80 12.25 1.34 0.13
C THR A 80 12.47 2.50 -0.83
N GLY A 81 12.27 3.74 -0.38
CA GLY A 81 12.25 4.91 -1.24
C GLY A 81 11.01 5.00 -2.15
N CYS A 82 9.89 4.36 -1.81
CA CYS A 82 8.66 4.47 -2.60
C CYS A 82 8.16 5.92 -2.70
N ASP A 83 7.38 6.23 -3.74
CA ASP A 83 6.91 7.58 -4.04
C ASP A 83 5.52 7.87 -3.45
N SER A 84 4.77 6.83 -3.15
CA SER A 84 3.47 6.88 -2.47
C SER A 84 3.23 5.60 -1.67
N LEU A 85 2.42 5.70 -0.62
CA LEU A 85 2.14 4.59 0.29
C LEU A 85 0.64 4.36 0.45
N ALA A 86 0.16 3.19 0.01
CA ALA A 86 -1.15 2.68 0.34
C ALA A 86 -1.17 2.16 1.78
N VAL A 87 -2.20 2.57 2.53
CA VAL A 87 -2.34 2.29 3.97
C VAL A 87 -3.64 1.57 4.28
N ALA A 88 -3.57 0.64 5.22
CA ALA A 88 -4.69 -0.13 5.74
C ALA A 88 -5.31 0.61 6.95
N ILE A 89 -6.50 1.17 6.75
CA ILE A 89 -7.20 1.99 7.77
C ILE A 89 -8.58 1.44 8.15
N GLY A 90 -8.87 0.18 7.80
CA GLY A 90 -10.19 -0.45 7.96
C GLY A 90 -10.95 -0.58 6.64
N ASN A 91 -10.32 -0.25 5.52
CA ASN A 91 -10.85 -0.40 4.17
C ASN A 91 -10.59 -1.81 3.60
N GLN A 92 -11.44 -2.27 2.67
CA GLN A 92 -11.29 -3.55 1.96
C GLN A 92 -11.59 -3.37 0.46
N HIS A 93 -11.10 -4.28 -0.38
CA HIS A 93 -11.52 -4.32 -1.78
C HIS A 93 -12.95 -4.83 -1.94
N GLY A 94 -13.62 -4.41 -3.02
CA GLY A 94 -14.97 -4.86 -3.36
C GLY A 94 -16.09 -3.97 -2.82
N VAL A 95 -17.31 -4.51 -2.77
CA VAL A 95 -18.49 -3.82 -2.23
C VAL A 95 -18.63 -4.15 -0.75
N TYR A 96 -18.77 -3.12 0.08
CA TYR A 96 -18.99 -3.30 1.51
C TYR A 96 -20.36 -3.92 1.80
N THR A 97 -20.39 -5.00 2.57
CA THR A 97 -21.63 -5.65 3.04
C THR A 97 -22.28 -4.91 4.22
N SER A 98 -21.55 -4.00 4.86
CA SER A 98 -21.99 -3.14 5.96
C SER A 98 -21.17 -1.84 6.00
N GLU A 99 -21.48 -0.92 6.91
CA GLU A 99 -20.80 0.38 6.96
C GLU A 99 -19.30 0.24 7.34
N PRO A 100 -18.38 0.81 6.53
CA PRO A 100 -16.95 0.73 6.82
C PRO A 100 -16.56 1.47 8.10
N GLN A 101 -15.80 0.80 8.96
CA GLN A 101 -15.21 1.39 10.16
C GLN A 101 -13.78 1.84 9.85
N LEU A 102 -13.65 3.07 9.34
CA LEU A 102 -12.36 3.67 9.04
C LEU A 102 -11.72 4.33 10.26
N ASN A 103 -10.47 4.00 10.52
CA ASN A 103 -9.68 4.60 11.59
C ASN A 103 -8.85 5.78 11.06
N PHE A 104 -9.47 6.96 11.03
CA PHE A 104 -8.80 8.20 10.60
C PHE A 104 -7.63 8.63 11.47
N GLU A 105 -7.51 8.12 12.71
CA GLU A 105 -6.36 8.40 13.56
C GLU A 105 -5.10 7.73 13.01
N VAL A 106 -5.23 6.55 12.39
CA VAL A 106 -4.11 5.90 11.67
C VAL A 106 -3.62 6.80 10.54
N VAL A 107 -4.54 7.38 9.74
CA VAL A 107 -4.19 8.30 8.64
C VAL A 107 -3.35 9.47 9.15
N LYS A 108 -3.78 10.13 10.24
CA LYS A 108 -3.06 11.27 10.81
C LYS A 108 -1.67 10.87 11.28
N ARG A 109 -1.56 9.79 12.06
CA ARG A 109 -0.28 9.36 12.61
C ARG A 109 0.69 8.91 11.52
N VAL A 110 0.23 8.18 10.50
CA VAL A 110 1.07 7.80 9.35
C VAL A 110 1.46 9.04 8.55
N ARG A 111 0.55 9.99 8.33
CA ARG A 111 0.84 11.24 7.64
C ARG A 111 1.91 12.07 8.33
N ASP A 112 1.93 12.09 9.67
CA ASP A 112 2.96 12.78 10.45
C ASP A 112 4.31 12.04 10.42
N ALA A 113 4.30 10.72 10.22
CA ALA A 113 5.49 9.87 10.21
C ALA A 113 6.21 9.80 8.85
N VAL A 114 5.49 9.98 7.74
CA VAL A 114 6.04 9.88 6.37
C VAL A 114 5.89 11.18 5.60
N SER A 115 6.68 11.41 4.55
CA SER A 115 6.57 12.60 3.67
C SER A 115 5.89 12.32 2.33
N VAL A 116 5.79 11.06 1.91
CA VAL A 116 5.19 10.64 0.63
C VAL A 116 3.67 10.74 0.65
N PRO A 117 2.97 11.05 -0.45
CA PRO A 117 1.51 10.97 -0.53
C PRO A 117 0.96 9.62 -0.03
N LEU A 118 -0.17 9.66 0.67
CA LEU A 118 -0.89 8.45 1.10
C LEU A 118 -1.96 8.09 0.07
N VAL A 119 -2.18 6.78 -0.12
CA VAL A 119 -3.16 6.23 -1.06
C VAL A 119 -4.20 5.41 -0.28
N LEU A 120 -5.46 5.54 -0.66
CA LEU A 120 -6.57 4.78 -0.08
C LEU A 120 -7.11 3.80 -1.12
N HIS A 121 -6.90 2.51 -0.87
CA HIS A 121 -7.44 1.42 -1.69
C HIS A 121 -8.86 1.06 -1.24
N GLY A 122 -9.59 0.27 -2.02
CA GLY A 122 -10.90 -0.24 -1.60
C GLY A 122 -11.94 0.85 -1.32
N ALA A 123 -11.81 2.04 -1.91
CA ALA A 123 -12.63 3.20 -1.55
C ALA A 123 -14.06 3.19 -2.12
N SER A 124 -14.49 2.11 -2.78
CA SER A 124 -15.81 2.01 -3.40
C SER A 124 -16.91 2.02 -2.34
N GLY A 125 -17.76 3.04 -2.32
CA GLY A 125 -18.88 3.16 -1.37
C GLY A 125 -18.54 3.84 -0.04
N ILE A 126 -17.35 4.44 0.07
CA ILE A 126 -16.92 5.31 1.18
C ILE A 126 -17.32 6.77 0.91
#